data_AF-A0A117L5M9-F1
#
_entry.id   AF-A0A117L5M9-F1
#
_cell.length_a   1.000
_cell.length_b   1.000
_cell.length_c   1.000
_cell.angle_alpha   90.00
_cell.angle_beta   90.00
_cell.angle_gamma   90.00
#
_symmetry.space_group_name_H-M   'P 1'
#
loop_
_entity.id
_entity.type
_entity.pdbx_description
1 polymer ?
#
loop_
_entity_poly.entity_id
_entity_poly.type
_entity_poly.pdbx_seq_one_letter_code
_entity_poly.pdbx_strand_id
1 'polypeptide(L)' 'MIYRAKFGTPEKGWVVLVHGLGEHSGRYGKLIKMLNEQGFAVYTFDWPGHG' A
#
# COMPACT_ATOMS: atom_id res chain seq x y z
N MET A 1 -12.05 6.61 11.48
CA MET A 1 -11.83 5.23 11.00
C MET A 1 -10.59 5.26 10.11
N ILE A 2 -9.64 4.32 10.26
CA ILE A 2 -8.41 4.27 9.45
C ILE A 2 -8.67 3.41 8.23
N TYR A 3 -8.50 3.95 7.02
CA TYR A 3 -8.58 3.16 5.78
C TYR A 3 -7.39 2.18 5.71
N ARG A 4 -7.64 0.94 5.33
CA ARG A 4 -6.63 -0.13 5.21
C ARG A 4 -6.93 -0.96 3.97
N ALA A 5 -5.89 -1.35 3.24
CA ALA A 5 -6.00 -2.20 2.07
C ALA A 5 -4.84 -3.20 1.96
N LYS A 6 -5.11 -4.33 1.31
CA LYS A 6 -4.15 -5.38 0.98
C LYS A 6 -4.24 -5.68 -0.51
N PHE A 7 -3.09 -5.86 -1.16
CA PHE A 7 -2.99 -6.16 -2.58
C PHE A 7 -1.98 -7.28 -2.82
N GLY A 8 -2.27 -8.16 -3.79
CA GLY A 8 -1.38 -9.24 -4.19
C GLY A 8 -1.32 -10.43 -3.23
N THR A 9 -0.45 -11.39 -3.57
CA THR A 9 -0.13 -12.58 -2.76
C THR A 9 1.32 -12.50 -2.29
N PRO A 10 1.62 -12.87 -1.03
CA PRO A 10 2.94 -12.65 -0.45
C PRO A 10 3.93 -13.79 -0.78
N GLU A 11 4.10 -14.13 -2.07
CA GLU A 11 5.01 -15.22 -2.49
C GLU A 11 6.45 -14.99 -2.02
N LYS A 12 6.90 -13.72 -2.05
CA LYS A 12 8.21 -13.27 -1.55
C LYS A 12 8.12 -12.48 -0.24
N GLY A 13 6.92 -12.32 0.31
CA GLY A 13 6.66 -11.59 1.56
C GLY A 13 5.82 -10.33 1.41
N TRP A 14 5.80 -9.52 2.47
CA TRP A 14 4.98 -8.31 2.59
C TRP A 14 5.81 -7.04 2.53
N VAL A 15 5.24 -6.02 1.88
CA VAL A 15 5.69 -4.63 1.97
C VAL A 15 4.60 -3.82 2.66
N VAL A 16 4.98 -3.01 3.66
CA VAL A 16 4.08 -2.06 4.29
C VAL A 16 4.32 -0.69 3.65
N LEU A 17 3.30 -0.17 2.96
CA LEU A 17 3.34 1.15 2.36
C LEU A 17 2.81 2.18 3.34
N VAL A 18 3.62 3.21 3.59
CA VAL A 18 3.29 4.35 4.47
C VAL A 18 3.47 5.62 3.64
N HIS A 19 2.38 6.35 3.43
CA HIS A 19 2.42 7.60 2.65
C HIS A 19 2.92 8.79 3.49
N GLY A 20 3.32 9.87 2.81
CA GLY A 20 3.80 11.11 3.42
C GLY A 20 2.70 12.07 3.86
N LEU A 21 3.12 13.22 4.42
CA LEU A 21 2.25 14.30 4.87
C LEU A 21 1.41 14.89 3.72
N GLY A 22 0.10 15.01 3.91
CA GLY A 22 -0.81 15.60 2.91
C GLY A 22 -1.07 14.72 1.68
N GLU A 23 -0.58 13.48 1.68
CA GLU A 23 -0.88 12.48 0.65
C GLU A 23 -1.89 11.43 1.14
N HIS A 24 -2.11 10.40 0.33
CA HIS A 24 -2.88 9.20 0.69
C HIS A 24 -2.35 7.99 -0.09
N SER A 25 -2.63 6.78 0.39
CA SER A 25 -2.13 5.51 -0.14
C SER A 25 -2.53 5.23 -1.58
N GLY A 26 -3.69 5.72 -2.03
CA GLY A 26 -4.20 5.52 -3.39
C GLY A 26 -3.27 6.06 -4.49
N ARG A 27 -2.43 7.06 -4.18
CA ARG A 27 -1.46 7.63 -5.14
C ARG A 27 -0.40 6.63 -5.60
N TYR A 28 -0.18 5.55 -4.84
CA TYR A 28 0.88 4.59 -5.08
C TYR A 28 0.44 3.36 -5.90
N GLY A 29 -0.70 3.41 -6.59
CA GLY A 29 -1.24 2.27 -7.35
C GLY A 29 -0.24 1.66 -8.35
N LYS A 30 0.54 2.49 -9.05
CA LYS A 30 1.59 2.01 -9.97
C LYS A 30 2.70 1.23 -9.22
N LEU A 31 3.16 1.73 -8.08
CA LEU A 31 4.17 1.06 -7.25
C LEU A 31 3.63 -0.26 -6.70
N ILE A 32 2.39 -0.27 -6.20
CA ILE A 32 1.71 -1.48 -5.71
C ILE A 32 1.65 -2.53 -6.81
N LYS A 33 1.25 -2.14 -8.03
CA LYS A 33 1.21 -3.05 -9.17
C LYS A 33 2.59 -3.65 -9.48
N MET A 34 3.63 -2.82 -9.54
CA MET A 34 5.00 -3.29 -9.80
C MET A 34 5.50 -4.25 -8.71
N LEU A 35 5.20 -3.99 -7.43
CA LEU A 35 5.56 -4.89 -6.33
C LEU A 35 4.82 -6.23 -6.40
N ASN A 36 3.52 -6.19 -6.71
CA ASN A 36 2.71 -7.39 -6.90
C ASN A 36 3.25 -8.24 -8.06
N GLU A 37 3.61 -7.62 -9.19
CA GLU A 37 4.22 -8.32 -10.34
C GLU A 37 5.58 -8.96 -10.01
N GLN A 38 6.28 -8.45 -9.00
CA GLN A 38 7.53 -9.02 -8.51
C GLN A 38 7.33 -10.09 -7.42
N GLY A 39 6.08 -10.39 -7.03
CA GLY A 39 5.73 -11.43 -6.05
C GLY A 39 5.64 -10.96 -4.60
N PHE A 40 5.57 -9.64 -4.35
CA PHE A 40 5.32 -9.08 -3.02
C PHE A 40 3.85 -8.71 -2.86
N ALA A 41 3.27 -9.00 -1.69
CA ALA A 41 1.98 -8.39 -1.32
C ALA A 41 2.20 -7.05 -0.63
N VAL A 42 1.31 -6.10 -0.87
CA VAL A 42 1.35 -4.78 -0.23
C VAL A 42 0.23 -4.62 0.76
N TYR A 43 0.57 -4.26 2.00
CA TYR A 43 -0.35 -3.73 2.99
C TYR A 43 -0.20 -2.21 3.05
N THR A 44 -1.30 -1.48 3.00
CA THR A 44 -1.28 -0.01 3.10
C THR A 44 -2.43 0.50 3.94
N PHE A 45 -2.32 1.74 4.40
CA PHE A 45 -3.35 2.45 5.13
C PHE A 45 -3.23 3.95 4.93
N ASP A 46 -4.29 4.69 5.24
CA ASP A 46 -4.24 6.16 5.32
C ASP A 46 -4.14 6.60 6.77
N TRP A 47 -3.26 7.57 7.04
CA TRP A 47 -3.11 8.15 8.37
C TRP A 47 -4.42 8.76 8.86
N PRO A 48 -4.66 8.84 10.19
CA PRO A 48 -5.76 9.64 10.72
C PRO A 48 -5.72 11.08 10.15
N GLY A 49 -6.85 11.57 9.66
CA GLY A 49 -6.94 12.89 9.03
C GLY A 49 -6.37 12.98 7.61
N HIS A 50 -5.99 11.85 7.00
CA HIS A 50 -5.58 11.74 5.59
C HIS A 50 -6.53 10.82 4.82
N GLY A 51 -6.45 10.90 3.49
CA GLY A 51 -7.33 10.22 2.55
C GLY A 51 -7.56 11.07 1.31
#